data_AF-A0A699Z9D7-F1
#
_entry.id   AF-A0A699Z9D7-F1
#
_cell.length_a   1.000
_cell.length_b   1.000
_cell.length_c   1.000
_cell.angle_alpha   90.00
_cell.angle_beta   90.00
_cell.angle_gamma   90.00
#
_symmetry.space_group_name_H-M   'P 1'
#
loop_
_entity.id
_entity.type
_entity.pdbx_description
1 polymer ?
#
loop_
_entity_poly.entity_id
_entity_poly.type
_entity_poly.pdbx_seq_one_letter_code
_entity_poly.pdbx_strand_id
1 'polypeptide(L)'
;MTRTCAQCDTLTSELVLLRKERAEWQARYEALEREALEWQQDAHSTARKNRELQPRIAELSLQLSKERKQREALMQEKVACLVCWEAMVNMALACGHLVCSGCLPHLKICPLCRVRIEMPTARPIFMDV
;
A
#
# COMPACT_ATOMS: atom_id res chain seq x y z
N MET A 1 14.42 -2.57 -81.15
CA MET A 1 15.37 -2.59 -80.02
C MET A 1 15.49 -1.17 -79.48
N THR A 2 14.71 -0.85 -78.46
CA THR A 2 14.71 0.47 -77.81
C THR A 2 15.99 0.62 -76.98
N ARG A 3 16.87 1.54 -77.37
CA ARG A 3 18.03 1.94 -76.54
C ARG A 3 17.52 2.85 -75.43
N THR A 4 17.48 2.36 -74.20
CA THR A 4 17.31 3.24 -73.04
C THR A 4 18.64 3.95 -72.77
N CYS A 5 18.56 5.23 -72.42
CA CYS A 5 19.71 6.01 -71.98
C CYS A 5 20.03 5.63 -70.53
N ALA A 6 21.30 5.46 -70.18
CA ALA A 6 21.74 5.13 -68.80
C ALA A 6 21.16 6.08 -67.74
N GLN A 7 20.89 7.33 -68.10
CA GLN A 7 20.27 8.35 -67.25
C GLN A 7 18.78 8.05 -66.97
N CYS A 8 18.06 7.46 -67.93
CA CYS A 8 16.69 6.97 -67.73
C CYS A 8 16.66 5.72 -66.83
N ASP A 9 17.65 4.83 -66.97
CA ASP A 9 17.79 3.63 -66.13
C ASP A 9 18.13 4.01 -64.67
N THR A 10 18.91 5.09 -64.48
CA THR A 10 19.24 5.61 -63.14
C THR A 10 18.03 6.26 -62.46
N LEU A 11 17.30 7.13 -63.18
CA LEU A 11 16.08 7.79 -62.65
C LEU A 11 14.96 6.80 -62.31
N THR A 12 14.82 5.72 -63.09
CA THR A 12 13.86 4.66 -62.78
C THR A 12 14.27 3.85 -61.55
N SER A 13 15.57 3.63 -61.34
CA SER A 13 16.13 2.98 -60.15
C SER A 13 15.88 3.80 -58.88
N GLU A 14 16.13 5.11 -58.92
CA GLU A 14 15.87 6.03 -57.80
C GLU A 14 14.38 6.09 -57.43
N LEU A 15 13.48 6.13 -58.42
CA LEU A 15 12.03 6.10 -58.19
C LEU A 15 11.57 4.80 -57.51
N VAL A 16 12.19 3.66 -57.83
CA VAL A 16 11.89 2.38 -57.18
C VAL A 16 12.31 2.41 -55.71
N LEU A 17 13.49 2.96 -55.40
CA LEU A 17 13.97 3.12 -54.02
C LEU A 17 13.05 4.03 -53.21
N LEU A 18 12.70 5.20 -53.73
CA LEU A 18 11.80 6.14 -53.05
C LEU A 18 10.40 5.55 -52.79
N ARG A 19 9.89 4.72 -53.70
CA ARG A 19 8.61 4.00 -53.48
C ARG A 19 8.73 2.97 -52.36
N LYS A 20 9.86 2.26 -52.29
CA LYS A 20 10.13 1.29 -51.22
C LYS A 20 10.25 2.01 -49.87
N GLU A 21 11.03 3.08 -49.80
CA GLU A 21 11.18 3.90 -48.59
C GLU A 21 9.83 4.48 -48.14
N ARG A 22 9.01 4.97 -49.07
CA ARG A 22 7.65 5.44 -48.76
C ARG A 22 6.76 4.33 -48.19
N ALA A 23 6.81 3.13 -48.78
CA ALA A 23 6.04 1.99 -48.29
C ALA A 23 6.50 1.55 -46.89
N GLU A 24 7.82 1.55 -46.63
CA GLU A 24 8.37 1.28 -45.29
C GLU A 24 7.93 2.33 -44.28
N TRP A 25 7.92 3.61 -44.67
CA TRP A 25 7.42 4.69 -43.83
C TRP A 25 5.94 4.57 -43.54
N GLN A 26 5.11 4.25 -44.53
CA GLN A 26 3.68 4.02 -44.33
C GLN A 26 3.44 2.85 -43.38
N ALA A 27 4.14 1.74 -43.56
CA ALA A 27 4.01 0.58 -42.67
C ALA A 27 4.41 0.91 -41.21
N ARG A 28 5.47 1.71 -41.01
CA ARG A 28 5.88 2.19 -39.69
C ARG A 28 4.85 3.12 -39.06
N TYR A 29 4.32 4.04 -39.84
CA TYR A 29 3.31 4.98 -39.37
C TYR A 29 2.03 4.25 -38.95
N GLU A 30 1.54 3.32 -39.76
CA GLU A 30 0.38 2.47 -39.42
C GLU A 30 0.63 1.60 -38.17
N ALA A 31 1.87 1.14 -37.97
CA ALA A 31 2.22 0.40 -36.76
C ALA A 31 2.14 1.28 -35.51
N LEU A 32 2.66 2.51 -35.57
CA LEU A 32 2.56 3.48 -34.49
C LEU A 32 1.11 3.87 -34.20
N GLU A 33 0.28 4.03 -35.23
CA GLU A 33 -1.15 4.31 -35.03
C GLU A 33 -1.88 3.16 -34.33
N ARG A 34 -1.57 1.91 -34.69
CA ARG A 34 -2.13 0.73 -33.99
C ARG A 34 -1.69 0.68 -32.53
N GLU A 35 -0.41 0.90 -32.27
CA GLU A 35 0.12 0.95 -30.91
C GLU A 35 -0.58 2.06 -30.11
N ALA A 36 -0.64 3.28 -30.64
CA ALA A 36 -1.31 4.40 -29.98
C ALA A 36 -2.78 4.10 -29.62
N LEU A 37 -3.50 3.38 -30.49
CA LEU A 37 -4.88 2.97 -30.24
C LEU A 37 -4.97 1.93 -29.11
N GLU A 38 -4.06 0.96 -29.07
CA GLU A 38 -3.97 -0.03 -27.98
C GLU A 38 -3.73 0.68 -26.63
N TRP A 39 -2.75 1.58 -26.57
CA TRP A 39 -2.48 2.40 -25.38
C TRP A 39 -3.70 3.21 -24.95
N GLN A 40 -4.45 3.78 -25.90
CA GLN A 40 -5.67 4.52 -25.60
C GLN A 40 -6.74 3.62 -24.95
N GLN A 41 -6.92 2.40 -25.48
CA GLN A 41 -7.86 1.43 -24.95
C GLN A 41 -7.47 0.95 -23.55
N ASP A 42 -6.18 0.71 -23.31
CA ASP A 42 -5.65 0.32 -22.01
C ASP A 42 -5.81 1.44 -20.98
N ALA A 43 -5.56 2.68 -21.36
CA ALA A 43 -5.80 3.85 -20.50
C ALA A 43 -7.29 3.94 -20.12
N HIS A 44 -8.20 3.75 -21.08
CA HIS A 44 -9.65 3.74 -20.81
C HIS A 44 -10.07 2.59 -19.88
N SER A 45 -9.54 1.38 -20.10
CA SER A 45 -9.77 0.20 -19.27
C SER A 45 -9.31 0.43 -17.83
N THR A 46 -8.11 1.00 -17.68
CA THR A 46 -7.53 1.32 -16.37
C THR A 46 -8.33 2.41 -15.65
N ALA A 47 -8.73 3.47 -16.36
CA ALA A 47 -9.57 4.53 -15.79
C ALA A 47 -10.92 3.98 -15.31
N ARG A 48 -11.54 3.06 -16.06
CA ARG A 48 -12.77 2.38 -15.66
C ARG A 48 -12.59 1.58 -14.37
N LYS A 49 -11.57 0.74 -14.30
CA LYS A 49 -11.24 -0.05 -13.10
C LYS A 49 -10.96 0.86 -11.89
N ASN A 50 -10.24 1.95 -12.10
CA ASN A 50 -9.96 2.92 -11.04
C ASN A 50 -11.26 3.52 -10.48
N ARG A 51 -12.16 3.98 -11.37
CA ARG A 51 -13.47 4.51 -10.97
C ARG A 51 -14.32 3.50 -10.20
N GLU A 52 -14.27 2.22 -10.58
CA GLU A 52 -14.97 1.14 -9.89
C GLU A 52 -14.40 0.85 -8.50
N LEU A 53 -13.07 0.89 -8.35
CA LEU A 53 -12.38 0.56 -7.10
C LEU A 53 -12.32 1.74 -6.11
N GLN A 54 -12.33 2.98 -6.60
CA GLN A 54 -12.32 4.20 -5.77
C GLN A 54 -13.32 4.19 -4.60
N PRO A 55 -14.62 3.86 -4.77
CA PRO A 55 -15.55 3.82 -3.64
C PRO A 55 -15.16 2.75 -2.60
N ARG A 56 -14.68 1.58 -3.02
CA ARG A 56 -14.24 0.51 -2.11
C ARG A 56 -12.99 0.94 -1.33
N ILE A 57 -12.05 1.61 -1.98
CA ILE A 57 -10.85 2.18 -1.34
C ILE A 57 -11.26 3.23 -0.30
N ALA A 58 -12.18 4.13 -0.64
CA ALA A 58 -12.67 5.16 0.27
C ALA A 58 -13.38 4.55 1.49
N GLU A 59 -14.23 3.54 1.28
CA GLU A 59 -14.91 2.82 2.34
C GLU A 59 -13.94 2.11 3.29
N LEU A 60 -12.98 1.35 2.75
CA LEU A 60 -11.96 0.67 3.56
C LEU A 60 -11.09 1.66 4.33
N SER A 61 -10.74 2.80 3.71
CA SER A 61 -9.98 3.87 4.37
C SER A 61 -10.76 4.45 5.55
N LEU A 62 -12.07 4.63 5.40
CA LEU A 62 -12.94 5.08 6.48
C LEU A 62 -13.04 4.04 7.60
N GLN A 63 -13.21 2.76 7.27
CA GLN A 63 -13.27 1.67 8.25
C GLN A 63 -11.98 1.60 9.07
N LEU A 64 -10.82 1.60 8.42
CA LEU A 64 -9.51 1.62 9.10
C LEU A 64 -9.37 2.83 10.03
N SER A 65 -9.84 4.01 9.61
CA SER A 65 -9.79 5.20 10.45
C SER A 65 -10.67 5.07 11.71
N LYS A 66 -11.83 4.40 11.60
CA LYS A 66 -12.73 4.15 12.72
C LYS A 66 -12.14 3.13 13.69
N GLU A 67 -11.63 2.01 13.18
CA GLU A 67 -11.00 0.98 14.00
C GLU A 67 -9.78 1.53 14.75
N ARG A 68 -8.97 2.36 14.09
CA ARG A 68 -7.84 3.03 14.74
C ARG A 68 -8.31 3.90 15.90
N LYS A 69 -9.31 4.75 15.69
CA LYS A 69 -9.87 5.60 16.75
C LYS A 69 -10.47 4.78 17.89
N GLN A 70 -11.16 3.69 17.59
CA GLN A 70 -11.71 2.79 18.61
C GLN A 70 -10.60 2.12 19.43
N ARG A 71 -9.52 1.69 18.78
CA ARG A 71 -8.37 1.10 19.45
C ARG A 71 -7.62 2.10 20.31
N GLU A 72 -7.44 3.32 19.82
CA GLU A 72 -6.88 4.43 20.60
C GLU A 72 -7.74 4.74 21.82
N ALA A 73 -9.08 4.84 21.66
CA ALA A 73 -10.00 5.07 22.76
C ALA A 73 -9.94 3.94 23.81
N LEU A 74 -9.92 2.67 23.38
CA LEU A 74 -9.78 1.52 24.29
C LEU A 74 -8.42 1.50 25.01
N MET A 75 -7.34 1.91 24.32
CA MET A 75 -6.03 2.06 24.94
C MET A 75 -5.99 3.23 25.93
N GLN A 76 -6.81 4.27 25.72
CA GLN A 76 -6.91 5.43 26.61
C GLN A 76 -7.85 5.22 27.80
N GLU A 77 -8.72 4.20 27.78
CA GLU A 77 -9.52 3.82 28.93
C GLU A 77 -8.58 3.39 30.08
N LYS A 78 -8.31 4.35 30.97
CA LYS A 78 -7.46 4.12 32.14
C LYS A 78 -8.17 3.16 33.08
N VAL A 79 -7.58 1.98 33.28
CA VAL A 79 -8.10 0.98 34.22
C VAL A 79 -7.50 1.24 35.60
N ALA A 80 -8.37 1.43 36.60
CA ALA A 80 -7.94 1.51 37.99
C ALA A 80 -7.28 0.19 38.42
N CYS A 81 -6.21 0.28 39.20
CA CYS A 81 -5.55 -0.91 39.73
C CYS A 81 -6.50 -1.64 40.67
N LEU A 82 -6.82 -2.90 40.37
CA LEU A 82 -7.75 -3.71 41.18
C LEU A 82 -7.22 -4.08 42.58
N VAL A 83 -5.98 -3.70 42.90
CA VAL A 83 -5.37 -3.93 44.22
C VAL A 83 -5.70 -2.77 45.16
N CYS A 84 -5.43 -1.53 44.75
CA CYS A 84 -5.68 -0.33 45.58
C CYS A 84 -6.95 0.42 45.22
N TRP A 85 -7.49 0.24 44.01
CA TRP A 85 -8.62 0.98 43.43
C TRP A 85 -8.42 2.50 43.33
N GLU A 86 -7.20 2.98 43.60
CA GLU A 86 -6.85 4.41 43.62
C GLU A 86 -6.02 4.80 42.39
N ALA A 87 -4.87 4.14 42.20
CA ALA A 87 -3.94 4.46 41.12
C ALA A 87 -4.31 3.71 39.82
N MET A 88 -4.03 4.32 38.68
CA MET A 88 -4.17 3.66 37.38
C MET A 88 -3.09 2.59 37.17
N VAL A 89 -3.43 1.52 36.45
CA VAL A 89 -2.45 0.50 36.08
C VAL A 89 -1.38 1.11 35.17
N ASN A 90 -0.12 0.83 35.46
CA ASN A 90 1.03 1.32 34.67
C ASN A 90 2.17 0.29 34.58
N MET A 91 1.97 -0.91 35.12
CA MET A 91 2.92 -2.02 35.07
C MET A 91 2.22 -3.27 34.55
N ALA A 92 2.83 -3.97 33.59
CA ALA A 92 2.44 -5.31 33.16
C ALA A 92 3.34 -6.36 33.83
N LEU A 93 2.73 -7.36 34.46
CA LEU A 93 3.41 -8.56 34.96
C LEU A 93 3.77 -9.50 33.78
N ALA A 94 4.73 -10.40 33.95
CA ALA A 94 5.05 -11.41 32.92
C ALA A 94 3.86 -12.28 32.50
N CYS A 95 2.91 -12.52 33.40
CA CYS A 95 1.67 -13.24 33.09
C CYS A 95 0.65 -12.41 32.28
N GLY A 96 0.96 -11.16 31.93
CA GLY A 96 0.12 -10.28 31.11
C GLY A 96 -0.86 -9.40 31.89
N HIS A 97 -1.08 -9.67 33.18
CA HIS A 97 -1.98 -8.87 34.02
C HIS A 97 -1.36 -7.54 34.47
N LEU A 98 -2.22 -6.56 34.71
CA LEU A 98 -1.82 -5.18 34.97
C LEU A 98 -1.99 -4.79 36.45
N VAL A 99 -1.03 -4.05 36.98
CA VAL A 99 -1.06 -3.45 38.34
C VAL A 99 -0.45 -2.05 38.30
N CYS A 100 -0.63 -1.26 39.36
CA CYS A 100 0.11 0.00 39.51
C CYS A 100 1.51 -0.25 40.12
N SER A 101 2.44 0.64 39.81
CA SER A 101 3.82 0.64 40.32
C SER A 101 3.92 0.74 41.84
N GLY A 102 2.92 1.33 42.51
CA GLY A 102 2.85 1.37 43.98
C GLY A 102 2.49 0.03 44.60
N CYS A 103 1.60 -0.77 43.97
CA CYS A 103 1.21 -2.08 44.49
C CYS A 103 2.22 -3.18 44.14
N LEU A 104 2.92 -3.07 43.00
CA LEU A 104 3.80 -4.12 42.48
C LEU A 104 4.84 -4.64 43.51
N PRO A 105 5.58 -3.80 44.27
CA PRO A 105 6.59 -4.26 45.22
C PRO A 105 6.03 -5.14 46.36
N HIS A 106 4.73 -5.06 46.61
CA HIS A 106 4.05 -5.79 47.69
C HIS A 106 3.46 -7.13 47.23
N LEU A 107 3.58 -7.47 45.94
CA LEU A 107 3.00 -8.69 45.35
C LEU A 107 4.09 -9.71 45.04
N LYS A 108 3.92 -10.94 45.54
CA LYS A 108 4.73 -12.12 45.16
C LYS A 108 4.01 -13.05 44.17
N ILE A 109 2.70 -12.90 44.08
CA ILE A 109 1.78 -13.74 43.29
C ILE A 109 0.80 -12.79 42.61
N CYS A 110 0.49 -13.03 41.33
CA CYS A 110 -0.50 -12.25 40.59
C CYS A 110 -1.89 -12.42 41.23
N PRO A 111 -2.59 -11.33 41.60
CA PRO A 111 -3.92 -11.42 42.21
C PRO A 111 -5.00 -11.94 41.24
N LEU A 112 -4.73 -11.92 39.93
CA LEU A 112 -5.69 -12.30 38.89
C LEU A 112 -5.56 -13.78 38.49
N CYS A 113 -4.35 -14.28 38.24
CA CYS A 113 -4.14 -15.67 37.78
C CYS A 113 -3.30 -16.55 38.72
N ARG A 114 -2.85 -16.01 39.86
CA ARG A 114 -2.06 -16.73 40.88
C ARG A 114 -0.70 -17.25 40.43
N VAL A 115 -0.22 -16.85 39.25
CA VAL A 115 1.16 -17.11 38.80
C VAL A 115 2.14 -16.30 39.66
N ARG A 116 3.29 -16.90 40.00
CA ARG A 116 4.34 -16.22 40.76
C ARG A 116 4.90 -15.05 39.96
N ILE A 117 5.14 -13.93 40.63
CA ILE A 117 5.73 -12.75 40.00
C ILE A 117 7.24 -12.89 40.08
N GLU A 118 7.89 -13.06 38.93
CA GLU A 118 9.34 -13.12 38.82
C GLU A 118 9.91 -11.73 38.53
N MET A 119 10.72 -11.18 39.43
CA MET A 119 11.46 -9.95 39.13
C MET A 119 12.70 -10.31 38.30
N PRO A 120 13.05 -9.57 37.22
CA PRO A 120 12.63 -8.21 36.86
C PRO A 120 11.51 -8.13 35.80
N THR A 121 10.72 -9.18 35.60
CA THR A 121 9.87 -9.34 34.40
C THR A 121 8.62 -8.45 34.35
N ALA A 122 8.41 -7.60 35.35
CA ALA A 122 7.37 -6.58 35.31
C ALA A 122 7.87 -5.34 34.55
N ARG A 123 7.14 -4.92 33.52
CA ARG A 123 7.53 -3.81 32.63
C ARG A 123 6.52 -2.66 32.70
N PRO A 124 6.98 -1.40 32.61
CA PRO A 124 6.06 -0.28 32.45
C PRO A 124 5.25 -0.45 31.17
N ILE A 125 3.98 -0.11 31.21
CA ILE A 125 3.17 0.09 30.01
C ILE A 125 3.17 1.59 29.71
N PHE A 126 3.72 1.97 28.56
CA PHE A 126 3.62 3.35 28.09
C PHE A 126 2.18 3.58 27.64
N MET A 127 1.42 4.31 28.46
CA MET A 127 0.18 4.94 28.04
C MET A 127 0.55 6.38 27.69
N ASP A 128 1.14 6.57 26.50
CA ASP A 128 1.52 7.91 26.03
C ASP A 128 0.26 8.77 25.90
N VAL A 129 0.28 9.93 26.55
CA VAL A 129 -0.75 11.00 26.48
C VAL A 129 -0.21 12.10 25.58
#